data_AF-A0A1Z4QKN5-F1
#
_entry.id   AF-A0A1Z4QKN5-F1
#
_cell.length_a   1.000
_cell.length_b   1.000
_cell.length_c   1.000
_cell.angle_alpha   90.00
_cell.angle_beta   90.00
_cell.angle_gamma   90.00
#
_symmetry.space_group_name_H-M   'P 1'
#
loop_
_entity.id
_entity.type
_entity.pdbx_description
1 polymer ?
#
loop_
_entity_poly.entity_id
_entity_poly.type
_entity_poly.pdbx_seq_one_letter_code
_entity_poly.pdbx_strand_id
1 'polypeptide(L)'
;MNLSFKDIQFIVEAIDHLIEKYQERLKQIEDIDEDEASDLGNDTMFLESLRRKLGDSLNNSISPEQISSLEEEHNKELAKILEEESILIQNYLFTIESKPKKDSPV
;
A
#
# COMPACT_ATOMS: atom_id res chain seq x y z
N MET A 1 24.58 -1.43 9.75
CA MET A 1 23.73 -0.45 9.04
C MET A 1 22.37 -0.49 9.71
N ASN A 2 21.80 0.68 10.05
CA ASN A 2 20.40 0.77 10.46
C ASN A 2 19.63 1.24 9.23
N LEU A 3 18.92 0.33 8.57
CA LEU A 3 18.04 0.66 7.46
C LEU A 3 16.69 1.11 8.02
N SER A 4 16.10 2.16 7.42
CA SER A 4 14.74 2.56 7.80
C SER A 4 13.71 1.57 7.26
N PHE A 5 12.48 1.61 7.80
CA PHE A 5 11.36 0.83 7.29
C PHE A 5 11.17 1.01 5.77
N LYS A 6 11.25 2.27 5.30
CA LYS A 6 11.11 2.61 3.89
C LYS A 6 12.26 2.06 3.03
N ASP A 7 13.48 2.05 3.56
CA ASP A 7 14.63 1.45 2.87
C ASP A 7 14.44 -0.07 2.72
N ILE A 8 13.99 -0.74 3.77
CA ILE A 8 13.74 -2.19 3.74
C ILE A 8 12.59 -2.51 2.77
N GLN A 9 11.52 -1.72 2.78
CA GLN A 9 10.40 -1.89 1.84
C GLN A 9 10.87 -1.73 0.38
N PHE A 10 11.65 -0.69 0.08
CA PHE A 10 12.20 -0.48 -1.25
C PHE A 10 13.10 -1.64 -1.70
N ILE A 11 13.93 -2.17 -0.78
CA ILE A 11 14.77 -3.33 -1.07
C ILE A 11 13.92 -4.57 -1.36
N VAL A 12 12.85 -4.81 -0.60
CA VAL A 12 11.92 -5.93 -0.86
C VAL A 12 11.29 -5.81 -2.24
N GLU A 13 10.80 -4.62 -2.61
CA GLU A 13 10.23 -4.36 -3.94
C GLU A 13 11.27 -4.59 -5.05
N ALA A 14 12.50 -4.12 -4.88
CA ALA A 14 13.57 -4.34 -5.86
C ALA A 14 13.92 -5.82 -6.03
N ILE A 15 13.93 -6.59 -4.93
CA ILE A 15 14.15 -8.04 -4.97
C ILE A 15 13.00 -8.75 -5.70
N ASP A 16 11.75 -8.36 -5.46
CA ASP A 16 10.58 -8.94 -6.15
C ASP A 16 10.68 -8.76 -7.67
N HIS A 17 11.05 -7.55 -8.14
CA HIS A 17 11.27 -7.30 -9.58
C HIS A 17 12.45 -8.09 -10.16
N LEU A 18 13.50 -8.32 -9.37
CA LEU A 18 14.67 -9.07 -9.83
C LEU A 18 14.35 -10.56 -9.96
N ILE A 19 13.62 -11.14 -8.99
CA ILE A 19 13.13 -12.51 -9.04
C ILE A 19 12.26 -12.72 -10.28
N GLU A 20 11.34 -11.80 -10.57
CA GLU A 20 10.49 -11.89 -11.76
C GLU A 20 11.33 -11.95 -13.05
N LYS A 21 12.34 -11.08 -13.19
CA LYS A 21 13.26 -11.12 -14.34
C LYS A 21 14.03 -12.42 -14.44
N TYR A 22 14.49 -12.98 -13.33
CA TYR A 22 15.22 -14.24 -13.34
C TYR A 22 14.32 -15.40 -13.73
N GLN A 23 13.07 -15.41 -13.25
CA GLN A 23 12.06 -16.38 -13.66
C GLN A 23 11.69 -16.25 -15.15
N GLU A 24 11.62 -15.04 -15.68
CA GLU A 24 11.44 -14.80 -17.13
C GLU A 24 12.62 -15.33 -17.94
N ARG A 25 13.86 -15.08 -17.48
CA ARG A 25 15.07 -15.57 -18.13
C ARG A 25 15.13 -17.09 -18.10
N LEU A 26 14.81 -17.73 -16.97
CA LEU A 26 14.74 -19.20 -16.83
C LEU A 26 13.76 -19.83 -17.83
N LYS A 27 12.62 -19.17 -18.12
CA LYS A 27 11.67 -19.65 -19.14
C LYS A 27 12.21 -19.55 -20.57
N GLN A 28 13.21 -18.70 -20.81
CA GLN A 28 13.81 -18.46 -22.12
C GLN A 28 15.09 -19.27 -22.34
N ILE A 29 15.70 -19.79 -21.27
CA ILE A 29 16.79 -20.76 -21.39
C ILE A 29 16.12 -22.06 -21.88
N GLU A 30 16.12 -22.28 -23.20
CA GLU A 30 15.92 -23.62 -23.76
C GLU A 30 16.96 -24.56 -23.12
N ASP A 31 16.69 -25.88 -23.05
CA ASP A 31 17.49 -27.00 -22.43
C ASP A 31 19.01 -27.07 -22.76
N ILE A 32 19.56 -26.03 -23.38
CA ILE A 32 20.89 -25.88 -23.93
C ILE A 32 21.89 -25.33 -22.87
N ASP A 33 21.44 -24.58 -21.86
CA ASP A 33 22.33 -23.99 -20.84
C ASP A 33 21.92 -24.35 -19.41
N GLU A 34 22.15 -25.62 -19.04
CA GLU A 34 21.89 -26.16 -17.69
C GLU A 34 22.69 -25.42 -16.60
N ASP A 35 23.90 -24.96 -16.91
CA ASP A 35 24.75 -24.24 -15.97
C ASP A 35 24.15 -22.86 -15.64
N GLU A 36 23.77 -22.08 -16.68
CA GLU A 36 23.11 -20.78 -16.47
C GLU A 36 21.76 -20.94 -15.75
N ALA A 37 20.98 -21.97 -16.09
CA ALA A 37 19.71 -22.25 -15.43
C ALA A 37 19.88 -22.62 -13.95
N SER A 38 20.92 -23.39 -13.62
CA SER A 38 21.24 -23.79 -12.25
C SER A 38 21.68 -22.58 -11.42
N ASP A 39 22.55 -21.73 -11.98
CA ASP A 39 23.01 -20.50 -11.33
C ASP A 39 21.84 -19.54 -11.06
N LEU A 40 20.98 -19.29 -12.06
CA LEU A 40 19.80 -18.44 -11.87
C LEU A 40 18.81 -19.04 -10.86
N GLY A 41 18.66 -20.36 -10.84
CA GLY A 41 17.83 -21.05 -9.87
C GLY A 41 18.33 -20.85 -8.43
N ASN A 42 19.64 -21.00 -8.22
CA ASN A 42 20.28 -20.78 -6.92
C ASN A 42 20.17 -19.33 -6.46
N ASP A 43 20.41 -18.38 -7.36
CA ASP A 43 20.27 -16.95 -7.07
C ASP A 43 18.83 -16.61 -6.71
N THR A 44 17.86 -17.13 -7.45
CA THR A 44 16.43 -16.94 -7.17
C THR A 44 16.06 -17.45 -5.78
N MET A 45 16.54 -18.64 -5.40
CA MET A 45 16.29 -19.23 -4.08
C MET A 45 16.91 -18.37 -2.94
N PHE A 46 18.11 -17.83 -3.16
CA PHE A 46 18.73 -16.90 -2.23
C PHE A 46 17.92 -15.61 -2.08
N LEU A 47 17.50 -15.02 -3.20
CA LEU A 47 16.70 -13.79 -3.23
C LEU A 47 15.35 -13.97 -2.53
N GLU A 48 14.64 -15.08 -2.76
CA GLU A 48 13.40 -15.40 -2.06
C GLU A 48 13.61 -15.52 -0.55
N SER A 49 14.71 -16.17 -0.13
CA SER A 49 15.06 -16.30 1.28
C SER A 49 15.39 -14.96 1.93
N LEU A 50 16.09 -14.07 1.22
CA LEU A 50 16.40 -12.73 1.66
C LEU A 50 15.14 -11.86 1.75
N ARG A 51 14.30 -11.90 0.72
CA ARG A 51 13.00 -11.21 0.66
C ARG A 51 12.11 -11.60 1.83
N ARG A 52 12.02 -12.89 2.16
CA ARG A 52 11.24 -13.37 3.31
C ARG A 52 11.78 -12.81 4.63
N LYS A 53 13.10 -12.88 4.86
CA LYS A 53 13.71 -12.35 6.09
C LYS A 53 13.48 -10.85 6.26
N LEU A 54 13.56 -10.08 5.18
CA LEU A 54 13.30 -8.64 5.20
C LEU A 54 11.80 -8.35 5.42
N GLY A 55 10.91 -9.11 4.79
CA GLY A 55 9.47 -9.04 5.03
C GLY A 55 9.08 -9.37 6.48
N ASP A 56 9.67 -10.40 7.07
CA ASP A 56 9.48 -10.75 8.48
C ASP A 56 9.98 -9.63 9.39
N SER A 57 11.10 -8.99 9.05
CA SER A 57 11.60 -7.82 9.78
C SER A 57 10.66 -6.63 9.69
N LEU A 58 10.01 -6.39 8.54
CA LEU A 58 9.01 -5.33 8.38
C LEU A 58 7.77 -5.63 9.23
N ASN A 59 7.24 -6.85 9.14
CA ASN A 59 6.04 -7.26 9.89
C ASN A 59 6.27 -7.21 11.40
N ASN A 60 7.47 -7.59 11.87
CA ASN A 60 7.83 -7.53 13.28
C ASN A 60 8.21 -6.11 13.75
N SER A 61 8.56 -5.21 12.83
CA SER A 61 8.84 -3.80 13.16
C SER A 61 7.59 -2.95 13.34
N ILE A 62 6.43 -3.43 12.88
CA ILE A 62 5.14 -2.81 13.11
C ILE A 62 4.61 -3.33 14.45
N SER A 63 4.81 -2.54 15.51
CA SER A 63 4.22 -2.86 16.82
C SER A 63 2.69 -2.66 16.80
N PRO A 64 1.93 -3.41 17.61
CA PRO A 64 0.50 -3.16 17.79
C PRO A 64 0.19 -1.70 18.17
N GLU A 65 1.07 -1.04 18.93
CA GLU A 65 0.93 0.39 19.25
C GLU A 65 1.06 1.31 18.03
N GLN A 66 1.89 0.95 17.05
CA GLN A 66 2.00 1.71 15.79
C GLN A 66 0.78 1.52 14.89
N ILE A 67 0.18 0.33 14.89
CA ILE A 67 -1.09 0.08 14.19
C ILE A 67 -2.20 0.91 14.83
N SER A 68 -2.32 0.85 16.17
CA SER A 68 -3.32 1.62 16.91
C SER A 68 -3.21 3.13 16.68
N SER A 69 -1.98 3.67 16.63
CA SER A 69 -1.77 5.10 16.39
C SER A 69 -2.11 5.51 14.95
N LEU A 70 -1.78 4.69 13.95
CA LEU A 70 -2.19 4.92 12.55
C LEU A 70 -3.69 4.81 12.36
N GLU A 71 -4.35 3.85 13.02
CA GLU A 71 -5.82 3.71 13.02
C GLU A 71 -6.50 4.90 13.70
N GLU A 72 -5.98 5.39 14.83
CA GLU A 72 -6.48 6.59 15.48
C GLU A 72 -6.34 7.84 14.61
N GLU A 73 -5.23 8.00 13.90
CA GLU A 73 -5.01 9.12 12.99
C GLU A 73 -5.97 9.06 11.80
N HIS A 74 -6.12 7.89 11.19
CA HIS A 74 -7.08 7.67 10.10
C HIS A 74 -8.53 7.94 10.55
N ASN A 75 -8.92 7.47 11.74
CA ASN A 75 -10.26 7.68 12.27
C ASN A 75 -10.55 9.15 12.57
N LYS A 76 -9.55 9.92 13.00
CA LYS A 76 -9.67 11.38 13.15
C LYS A 76 -9.89 12.08 11.81
N GLU A 77 -9.16 11.67 10.77
CA GLU A 77 -9.33 12.20 9.41
C GLU A 77 -10.75 11.94 8.90
N LEU A 78 -11.26 10.71 9.04
CA LEU A 78 -12.63 10.35 8.66
C LEU A 78 -13.69 11.15 9.44
N ALA A 79 -13.50 11.32 10.75
CA ALA A 79 -14.43 12.10 11.57
C ALA A 79 -14.51 13.56 11.12
N LYS A 80 -13.37 14.14 10.75
CA LYS A 80 -13.30 15.51 10.24
C LYS A 80 -14.03 15.66 8.90
N ILE A 81 -13.85 14.71 7.99
CA ILE A 81 -14.57 14.67 6.70
C ILE A 81 -16.09 14.61 6.92
N LEU A 82 -16.55 13.74 7.82
CA LEU A 82 -17.98 13.62 8.13
C LEU A 82 -18.56 14.90 8.74
N GLU A 83 -17.78 15.60 9.58
CA GLU A 83 -18.18 16.89 10.14
C GLU A 83 -18.32 17.96 9.06
N GLU A 84 -17.36 18.04 8.13
CA GLU A 84 -17.39 18.95 6.99
C GLU A 84 -18.60 18.68 6.08
N GLU A 85 -18.91 17.41 5.79
CA GLU A 85 -20.09 17.03 5.00
C GLU A 85 -21.40 17.37 5.70
N SER A 86 -21.49 17.14 7.02
CA SER A 86 -22.67 17.49 7.83
C SER A 86 -22.97 19.00 7.77
N ILE A 87 -21.92 19.83 7.92
CA ILE A 87 -22.04 21.29 7.80
C ILE A 87 -22.53 21.70 6.41
N LEU A 88 -22.00 21.08 5.35
CA LEU A 88 -22.40 21.35 3.98
C LEU A 88 -23.89 21.04 3.75
N ILE A 89 -24.36 19.90 4.26
CA ILE A 89 -25.76 19.48 4.17
C ILE A 89 -26.67 20.46 4.92
N GLN A 90 -26.30 20.86 6.15
CA GLN A 90 -27.08 21.82 6.93
C GLN A 90 -27.20 23.18 6.23
N ASN A 91 -26.10 23.67 5.64
CA ASN A 91 -26.11 24.92 4.88
C ASN A 91 -27.00 24.83 3.64
N TYR A 92 -27.00 23.68 2.95
CA TYR A 92 -27.89 23.45 1.82
C TYR A 92 -29.37 23.42 2.23
N LEU A 93 -29.70 22.72 3.32
CA LEU A 93 -31.06 22.65 3.88
C LEU A 93 -31.57 24.03 4.29
N PHE A 94 -30.74 24.82 4.97
CA PHE A 94 -31.09 26.20 5.34
C PHE A 94 -31.38 27.07 4.10
N THR A 95 -30.61 26.89 3.02
CA THR A 95 -30.78 27.63 1.76
C THR A 95 -32.06 27.27 1.01
N ILE A 96 -32.50 26.01 1.06
CA ILE A 96 -33.77 25.60 0.44
C ILE A 96 -34.99 26.05 1.25
N GLU A 97 -34.90 26.07 2.59
CA GLU A 97 -35.99 26.49 3.48
C GLU A 97 -36.20 28.01 3.50
N SER A 98 -35.15 28.78 3.22
CA SER A 98 -35.21 30.25 3.14
C SER A 98 -35.59 30.79 1.75
N LYS A 99 -35.87 29.92 0.76
CA LYS A 99 -36.47 30.35 -0.52
C LYS A 99 -37.94 30.73 -0.30
N PRO A 100 -38.38 31.93 -0.71
CA PRO A 100 -39.77 32.33 -0.58
C PRO A 100 -40.66 31.38 -1.40
N LYS A 101 -41.75 30.90 -0.79
CA LYS A 101 -42.83 30.22 -1.53
C LYS A 101 -43.25 31.18 -2.64
N LYS A 102 -43.04 30.80 -3.90
CA LYS A 102 -43.66 31.50 -5.03
C LYS A 102 -45.15 31.50 -4.76
N ASP A 103 -45.72 32.69 -4.53
CA ASP A 103 -47.15 32.90 -4.59
C ASP A 103 -47.62 32.38 -5.96
N SER A 104 -48.45 31.33 -5.95
CA SER A 104 -49.17 30.90 -7.14
C SER A 104 -50.02 32.07 -7.63
N PRO A 105 -49.95 32.46 -8.91
CA PRO A 105 -50.87 33.44 -9.43
C PRO A 105 -52.26 32.78 -9.48
N VAL A 106 -53.22 33.37 -8.76
CA VAL A 106 -54.67 33.14 -8.91
C VAL A 106 -55.14 33.77 -10.21
#